data_AF-A0A2W7R9S5-F1
#
_entry.id   AF-A0A2W7R9S5-F1
#
_cell.length_a   1.000
_cell.length_b   1.000
_cell.length_c   1.000
_cell.angle_alpha   90.00
_cell.angle_beta   90.00
_cell.angle_gamma   90.00
#
_symmetry.space_group_name_H-M   'P 1'
#
loop_
_entity.id
_entity.type
_entity.pdbx_description
1 polymer ?
#
loop_
_entity_poly.entity_id
_entity_poly.type
_entity_poly.pdbx_seq_one_letter_code
_entity_poly.pdbx_strand_id
1 'polypeptide(L)'
;MNGLYEGYHIFEFKEDGTYIGEMAARTLDTKELIGYRGIEEGIYVINENKITMTRTKGFSRNINDPSFVDDNSPFPTFVPKDALIPDNGPQEIYYWIADDFSELRFICPENSADYCVEFTTYIKVTNP
;
A
#
# COMPACT_ATOMS: atom_id res chain seq x y z
N MET A 1 9.78 25.27 -1.61
CA MET A 1 9.23 24.67 -2.84
C MET A 1 8.51 23.41 -2.41
N ASN A 2 7.18 23.38 -2.51
CA ASN A 2 6.44 22.15 -2.24
C ASN A 2 6.59 21.28 -3.47
N GLY A 3 7.52 20.32 -3.42
CA GLY A 3 7.73 19.38 -4.52
C GLY A 3 6.48 18.56 -4.76
N LEU A 4 6.18 18.25 -6.02
CA LEU A 4 5.13 17.29 -6.35
C LEU A 4 5.60 15.88 -5.96
N TYR A 5 4.69 15.08 -5.42
CA TYR A 5 4.94 13.70 -5.02
C TYR A 5 3.84 12.78 -5.54
N GLU A 6 4.17 11.49 -5.62
CA GLU A 6 3.20 10.42 -5.88
C GLU A 6 3.22 9.42 -4.74
N GLY A 7 2.04 8.93 -4.36
CA GLY A 7 1.90 7.76 -3.50
C GLY A 7 1.89 6.48 -4.34
N TYR A 8 2.55 5.44 -3.86
CA TYR A 8 2.59 4.14 -4.52
C TYR A 8 2.60 2.99 -3.53
N HIS A 9 2.13 1.84 -3.99
CA HIS A 9 2.15 0.59 -3.23
C HIS A 9 3.17 -0.39 -3.82
N ILE A 10 3.90 -1.10 -2.97
CA ILE A 10 4.70 -2.26 -3.36
C ILE A 10 4.12 -3.48 -2.68
N PHE A 11 3.81 -4.52 -3.44
CA PHE A 11 3.46 -5.84 -2.91
C PHE A 11 4.50 -6.89 -3.27
N GLU A 12 4.87 -7.68 -2.28
CA GLU A 12 5.70 -8.89 -2.43
C GLU A 12 4.84 -10.09 -2.05
N PHE A 13 4.58 -10.97 -3.03
CA PHE A 13 3.80 -12.20 -2.85
C PHE A 13 4.76 -13.38 -2.70
N LYS A 14 4.55 -14.19 -1.67
CA LYS A 14 5.38 -15.35 -1.36
C LYS A 14 4.65 -16.64 -1.72
N GLU A 15 5.40 -17.67 -2.12
CA GLU A 15 4.85 -18.98 -2.51
C GLU A 15 4.05 -19.68 -1.39
N ASP A 16 4.27 -19.29 -0.13
CA ASP A 16 3.54 -19.82 1.02
C ASP A 16 2.12 -19.24 1.19
N GLY A 17 1.67 -18.40 0.27
CA GLY A 17 0.34 -17.76 0.31
C GLY A 17 0.30 -16.51 1.19
N THR A 18 1.45 -15.99 1.64
CA THR A 18 1.54 -14.73 2.38
C THR A 18 2.01 -13.57 1.50
N TYR A 19 1.69 -12.35 1.89
CA TYR A 19 2.16 -11.14 1.22
C TYR A 19 2.68 -10.10 2.20
N ILE A 20 3.55 -9.21 1.71
CA ILE A 20 3.97 -7.98 2.39
C ILE A 20 3.59 -6.80 1.49
N GLY A 21 2.99 -5.77 2.08
CA GLY A 21 2.61 -4.53 1.41
C GLY A 21 3.31 -3.31 2.02
N GLU A 22 3.78 -2.40 1.18
CA GLU A 22 4.32 -1.10 1.59
C GLU A 22 3.60 0.03 0.87
N MET A 23 3.07 0.98 1.62
CA MET A 23 2.43 2.19 1.09
C MET A 23 3.39 3.35 1.33
N ALA A 24 3.96 3.90 0.27
CA ALA A 24 5.01 4.91 0.34
C ALA A 24 4.71 6.11 -0.56
N ALA A 25 5.50 7.17 -0.40
CA ALA A 25 5.53 8.27 -1.36
C ALA A 25 6.96 8.58 -1.79
N ARG A 26 7.07 9.10 -3.01
CA ARG A 26 8.33 9.59 -3.57
C ARG A 26 8.13 10.88 -4.33
N THR A 27 9.20 11.65 -4.50
CA THR A 27 9.20 12.82 -5.37
C THR A 27 8.88 12.41 -6.82
N LEU A 28 8.15 13.26 -7.56
CA LEU A 28 7.82 12.94 -8.95
C LEU A 28 9.06 12.92 -9.85
N ASP A 29 9.99 13.85 -9.63
CA ASP A 29 11.12 14.11 -10.54
C ASP A 29 12.30 13.17 -10.27
N THR A 30 12.73 13.06 -9.01
CA THR A 30 13.92 12.26 -8.63
C THR A 30 13.59 10.84 -8.23
N LYS A 31 12.30 10.52 -8.03
CA LYS A 31 11.82 9.25 -7.48
C LYS A 31 12.43 8.93 -6.11
N GLU A 32 12.86 9.96 -5.37
CA GLU A 32 13.43 9.84 -4.04
C GLU A 32 12.32 9.56 -3.02
N LEU A 33 12.54 8.56 -2.17
CA LEU A 33 11.61 8.16 -1.13
C LEU A 33 11.41 9.30 -0.12
N ILE A 34 10.15 9.70 0.07
CA ILE A 34 9.75 10.68 1.08
C ILE A 34 9.47 9.98 2.41
N GLY A 35 8.79 8.83 2.37
CA GLY A 35 8.44 8.06 3.55
C GLY A 35 7.30 7.08 3.30
N TYR A 36 6.79 6.52 4.38
CA TYR A 36 5.78 5.48 4.41
C TYR A 36 4.52 5.97 5.10
N ARG A 37 3.37 5.59 4.56
CA ARG A 37 2.06 5.77 5.18
C ARG A 37 1.62 4.50 5.91
N GLY A 38 2.06 3.35 5.43
CA GLY A 38 1.77 2.07 6.05
C GLY A 38 2.64 0.94 5.54
N ILE A 39 2.74 -0.09 6.36
CA ILE A 39 3.27 -1.41 6.03
C ILE A 39 2.25 -2.44 6.50
N GLU A 40 2.09 -3.51 5.74
CA GLU A 40 1.17 -4.58 6.09
C GLU A 40 1.73 -5.95 5.70
N GLU A 41 1.23 -6.97 6.39
CA GLU A 41 1.39 -8.35 5.99
C GLU A 41 0.03 -9.04 6.09
N GLY A 42 -0.13 -10.07 5.28
CA GLY A 42 -1.39 -10.78 5.22
C GLY A 42 -1.29 -12.09 4.45
N ILE A 43 -2.45 -12.65 4.21
CA ILE A 43 -2.62 -13.82 3.35
C ILE A 43 -3.25 -13.39 2.04
N TYR A 44 -2.94 -14.10 0.95
CA TYR A 44 -3.60 -13.90 -0.32
C TYR A 44 -4.08 -15.22 -0.89
N VAL A 45 -5.17 -15.14 -1.67
CA VAL A 45 -5.72 -16.27 -2.43
C VAL A 45 -5.94 -15.79 -3.85
N ILE A 46 -5.59 -16.64 -4.81
CA ILE A 46 -5.86 -16.42 -6.23
C ILE A 46 -6.96 -17.38 -6.65
N ASN A 47 -8.08 -16.84 -7.12
CA ASN A 47 -9.15 -17.61 -7.76
C ASN A 47 -9.39 -17.03 -9.15
N GLU A 48 -9.21 -17.85 -10.18
CA GLU A 48 -9.19 -17.39 -11.59
C GLU A 48 -8.18 -16.24 -11.74
N ASN A 49 -8.64 -15.05 -12.16
CA ASN A 49 -7.79 -13.88 -12.33
C ASN A 49 -7.97 -12.84 -11.19
N LYS A 50 -8.61 -13.22 -10.07
CA LYS A 50 -8.84 -12.34 -8.91
C LYS A 50 -7.93 -12.73 -7.75
N ILE A 51 -7.14 -11.77 -7.27
CA ILE A 51 -6.41 -11.86 -6.02
C ILE A 51 -7.26 -11.23 -4.91
N THR A 52 -7.50 -12.00 -3.86
CA THR A 52 -8.06 -11.51 -2.60
C THR A 52 -6.95 -11.48 -1.56
N MET A 53 -6.70 -10.31 -0.98
CA MET A 53 -5.71 -10.08 0.05
C MET A 53 -6.42 -9.76 1.37
N THR A 54 -6.07 -10.49 2.42
CA THR A 54 -6.59 -10.27 3.77
C THR A 54 -5.44 -9.85 4.67
N ARG A 55 -5.47 -8.58 5.12
CA ARG A 55 -4.49 -8.05 6.07
C ARG A 55 -4.62 -8.77 7.41
N THR A 56 -3.53 -9.36 7.88
CA THR A 56 -3.46 -9.99 9.21
C THR A 56 -2.76 -9.12 10.24
N LYS A 57 -1.85 -8.25 9.77
CA LYS A 57 -1.14 -7.29 10.60
C LYS A 57 -0.80 -6.04 9.78
N GLY A 58 -0.95 -4.89 10.39
CA GLY A 58 -0.63 -3.60 9.77
C GLY A 58 0.02 -2.65 10.74
N PHE A 59 0.83 -1.75 10.20
CA PHE A 59 1.22 -0.52 10.86
C PHE A 59 0.89 0.61 9.90
N SER A 60 0.10 1.57 10.33
CA SER A 60 -0.27 2.70 9.49
C SER A 60 -0.33 3.96 10.33
N ARG A 61 -0.18 5.10 9.66
CA ARG A 61 -0.50 6.41 10.25
C ARG A 61 -1.74 6.95 9.56
N ASN A 62 -2.75 7.32 10.35
CA ASN A 62 -3.96 7.92 9.81
C ASN A 62 -3.67 9.36 9.35
N ILE A 63 -4.18 9.74 8.17
CA ILE A 63 -4.11 11.12 7.66
C ILE A 63 -4.80 12.13 8.59
N ASN A 64 -5.75 11.65 9.41
CA ASN A 64 -6.50 12.44 10.38
C ASN A 64 -5.93 12.33 11.82
N ASP A 65 -4.75 11.72 12.01
CA ASP A 65 -4.13 11.63 13.33
C ASP A 65 -3.76 13.04 13.82
N PRO A 66 -4.32 13.53 14.95
CA PRO A 66 -4.10 14.90 15.42
C PRO A 66 -2.65 15.17 15.89
N SER A 67 -1.79 14.15 16.01
CA SER A 67 -0.35 14.35 16.21
C SER A 67 0.37 14.94 14.98
N PHE A 68 -0.35 15.16 13.88
CA PHE A 68 0.08 15.75 12.61
C PHE A 68 0.42 17.25 12.67
N VAL A 69 0.27 17.91 13.82
CA VAL A 69 0.38 19.36 13.94
C VAL A 69 1.65 19.73 14.70
N ASP A 70 2.84 19.67 14.06
CA ASP A 70 3.94 20.65 14.29
C ASP A 70 5.31 20.37 13.62
N ASP A 71 5.51 19.36 12.77
CA ASP A 71 6.87 19.08 12.26
C ASP A 71 7.35 19.98 11.11
N ASN A 72 6.50 20.90 10.61
CA ASN A 72 6.73 21.73 9.41
C ASN A 72 7.07 20.93 8.14
N SER A 73 6.82 19.61 8.11
CA SER A 73 7.01 18.79 6.93
C SER A 73 6.00 19.20 5.85
N PRO A 74 6.42 19.32 4.58
CA PRO A 74 5.47 19.45 3.48
C PRO A 74 4.64 18.17 3.26
N PHE A 75 4.98 17.06 3.93
CA PHE A 75 4.36 15.73 3.73
C PHE A 75 4.07 15.00 5.07
N PRO A 76 3.21 15.54 5.94
CA PRO A 76 3.15 15.06 7.33
C PRO A 76 2.44 13.70 7.48
N THR A 77 1.96 13.11 6.36
CA THR A 77 1.36 11.76 6.30
C THR A 77 2.38 10.66 6.02
N PHE A 78 3.59 11.00 5.57
CA PHE A 78 4.62 10.04 5.19
C PHE A 78 5.81 10.12 6.15
N VAL A 79 6.05 9.03 6.87
CA VAL A 79 7.03 8.97 7.96
C VAL A 79 8.03 7.84 7.74
N PRO A 80 9.18 7.84 8.43
CA PRO A 80 10.04 6.65 8.50
C PRO A 80 9.27 5.39 8.97
N LYS A 81 9.69 4.19 8.51
CA LYS A 81 8.97 2.93 8.83
C LYS A 81 8.81 2.68 10.33
N ASP A 82 9.82 3.05 11.12
CA ASP A 82 9.86 2.88 12.57
C ASP A 82 8.94 3.86 13.34
N ALA A 83 8.41 4.89 12.67
CA ALA A 83 7.43 5.82 13.22
C ALA A 83 5.96 5.42 12.94
N LEU A 84 5.74 4.31 12.22
CA LEU A 84 4.41 3.75 11.99
C LEU A 84 3.88 3.10 13.27
N ILE A 85 2.57 3.22 13.49
CA ILE A 85 1.89 2.70 14.67
C ILE A 85 1.02 1.49 14.31
N PRO A 86 0.82 0.52 15.20
CA PRO A 86 0.00 -0.65 14.90
C PRO A 86 -1.42 -0.29 14.44
N ASP A 87 -1.83 -0.89 13.34
CA ASP A 87 -3.16 -0.76 12.74
C ASP A 87 -3.71 -2.15 12.45
N ASN A 88 -4.51 -2.65 13.38
CA ASN A 88 -5.05 -4.01 13.35
C ASN A 88 -6.47 -4.07 12.76
N GLY A 89 -6.92 -3.04 12.03
CA GLY A 89 -8.19 -3.14 11.30
C GLY A 89 -8.11 -4.29 10.28
N PRO A 90 -8.97 -5.31 10.30
CA PRO A 90 -9.02 -6.23 9.17
C PRO A 90 -9.42 -5.43 7.92
N GLN A 91 -8.64 -5.58 6.86
CA GLN A 91 -8.92 -4.96 5.56
C GLN A 91 -8.79 -6.03 4.49
N GLU A 92 -9.81 -6.13 3.64
CA GLU A 92 -9.76 -6.92 2.43
C GLU A 92 -9.50 -6.00 1.24
N ILE A 93 -8.53 -6.40 0.42
CA ILE A 93 -8.12 -5.68 -0.79
C ILE A 93 -8.20 -6.66 -1.95
N TYR A 94 -8.73 -6.21 -3.08
CA TYR A 94 -8.94 -7.05 -4.25
C TYR A 94 -8.18 -6.49 -5.46
N TYR A 95 -7.59 -7.38 -6.25
CA TYR A 95 -6.90 -7.03 -7.50
C TYR A 95 -7.27 -8.00 -8.63
N TRP A 96 -7.34 -7.51 -9.86
CA TRP A 96 -7.25 -8.35 -11.06
C TRP A 96 -5.78 -8.52 -11.39
N ILE A 97 -5.39 -9.74 -11.73
CA ILE A 97 -4.07 -10.04 -12.27
C ILE A 97 -4.17 -10.31 -13.76
N ALA A 98 -3.22 -9.79 -14.54
CA ALA A 98 -3.08 -10.15 -15.95
C ALA A 98 -2.76 -11.66 -16.09
N ASP A 99 -3.15 -12.28 -17.20
CA ASP A 99 -2.95 -13.72 -17.44
C ASP A 99 -1.47 -14.14 -17.38
N ASP A 100 -0.55 -13.21 -17.67
CA ASP A 100 0.90 -13.40 -17.62
C ASP A 100 1.52 -13.00 -16.27
N PHE A 101 0.69 -12.67 -15.28
CA PHE A 101 1.06 -12.23 -13.94
C PHE A 101 1.92 -10.95 -13.91
N SER A 102 1.93 -10.16 -14.99
CA SER A 102 2.78 -8.97 -15.10
C SER A 102 2.22 -7.71 -14.43
N GLU A 103 0.90 -7.65 -14.21
CA GLU A 103 0.21 -6.45 -13.76
C GLU A 103 -0.86 -6.78 -12.72
N LEU A 104 -0.96 -5.93 -11.68
CA LEU A 104 -2.12 -5.88 -10.78
C LEU A 104 -2.92 -4.62 -11.04
N ARG A 105 -4.23 -4.81 -11.27
CA ARG A 105 -5.19 -3.72 -11.39
C ARG A 105 -6.11 -3.74 -10.18
N PHE A 106 -6.16 -2.63 -9.45
CA PHE A 106 -6.99 -2.52 -8.25
C PHE A 106 -8.46 -2.77 -8.58
N ILE A 107 -9.14 -3.57 -7.76
CA ILE A 107 -10.59 -3.77 -7.80
C ILE A 107 -11.18 -3.13 -6.56
N CYS A 108 -12.18 -2.28 -6.75
CA CYS A 108 -12.94 -1.73 -5.65
C CYS A 108 -13.61 -2.87 -4.85
N PRO A 109 -13.49 -2.88 -3.51
CA PRO A 109 -14.27 -3.77 -2.66
C PRO A 109 -15.76 -3.69 -2.99
N GLU A 110 -16.46 -4.82 -3.04
CA GLU A 110 -17.89 -4.89 -3.41
C GLU A 110 -18.80 -4.03 -2.51
N ASN A 111 -18.33 -3.65 -1.31
CA ASN A 111 -19.02 -2.79 -0.35
C ASN A 111 -18.48 -1.34 -0.30
N SER A 112 -17.57 -0.94 -1.19
CA SER A 112 -17.03 0.42 -1.26
C SER A 112 -17.97 1.32 -2.07
N ALA A 113 -19.04 1.80 -1.42
CA ALA A 113 -20.13 2.48 -2.10
C ALA A 113 -19.71 3.69 -2.95
N ASP A 114 -18.60 4.39 -2.66
CA ASP A 114 -18.22 5.62 -3.39
C ASP A 114 -16.70 5.96 -3.36
N TYR A 115 -15.81 5.07 -2.90
CA TYR A 115 -14.39 5.41 -2.73
C TYR A 115 -13.46 4.30 -3.23
N CYS A 116 -13.36 4.19 -4.56
CA CYS A 116 -12.25 3.51 -5.19
C CYS A 116 -11.06 4.46 -5.23
N VAL A 117 -10.00 4.19 -4.45
CA VAL A 117 -8.75 4.94 -4.57
C VAL A 117 -7.78 4.08 -5.37
N GLU A 118 -7.52 4.47 -6.61
CA GLU A 118 -6.48 3.87 -7.43
C GLU A 118 -5.12 4.41 -6.99
N PHE A 119 -4.26 3.53 -6.50
CA PHE A 119 -2.85 3.82 -6.30
C PHE A 119 -2.03 3.10 -7.37
N THR A 120 -0.90 3.68 -7.76
CA THR A 120 0.06 2.93 -8.58
C THR A 120 0.60 1.78 -7.75
N THR A 121 0.37 0.55 -8.22
CA THR A 121 0.79 -0.67 -7.55
C THR A 121 1.93 -1.33 -8.32
N TYR A 122 3.02 -1.62 -7.60
CA TYR A 122 4.18 -2.33 -8.11
C TYR A 122 4.23 -3.73 -7.49
N ILE A 123 4.48 -4.75 -8.31
CA ILE A 123 4.71 -6.13 -7.84
C ILE A 123 6.21 -6.37 -7.83
N LYS A 124 6.74 -6.82 -6.69
CA LYS A 124 8.13 -7.30 -6.61
C LYS A 124 8.15 -8.79 -6.90
N VAL A 125 8.79 -9.17 -8.01
CA VAL A 125 9.05 -10.57 -8.34
C VAL A 125 10.34 -11.00 -7.67
N THR A 126 10.27 -11.89 -6.69
CA THR A 126 11.43 -12.59 -6.15
C THR A 126 11.68 -13.82 -7.01
N ASN A 127 12.69 -13.76 -7.89
CA ASN A 127 13.15 -14.97 -8.58
C ASN A 127 13.82 -15.92 -7.56
N PRO A 128 13.56 -17.24 -7.64
CA PRO A 128 14.24 -18.24 -6.82
C PRO A 128 15.74 -18.35 -7.13
#